data_AF-A0A2S1H370-F1
#
_entry.id   AF-A0A2S1H370-F1
#
_cell.length_a   1.000
_cell.length_b   1.000
_cell.length_c   1.000
_cell.angle_alpha   90.00
_cell.angle_beta   90.00
_cell.angle_gamma   90.00
#
_symmetry.space_group_name_H-M   'P 1'
#
loop_
_entity.id
_entity.type
_entity.pdbx_description
1 polymer ?
#
loop_
_entity_poly.entity_id
_entity_poly.type
_entity_poly.pdbx_seq_one_letter_code
_entity_poly.pdbx_strand_id
1 'polypeptide(L)'
;MKIQELEYRGINLMDVVGTVEIAIDADRMTVHVFDTQQIVEPEYHFQTKSYTLSEGFFKLAIVLKQKQFFLESKDENLEQWIDLHTWIFYCSNQSIKKYGQGEMTVIQKEQFKQWIDQPEASLEYYPKYFLRLK
;
A
#
# COMPACT_ATOMS: atom_id res chain seq x y z
N MET A 1 -2.13 17.47 6.73
CA MET A 1 -1.73 16.29 5.93
C MET A 1 -0.55 16.70 5.06
N LYS A 2 0.67 16.43 5.55
CA LYS A 2 1.89 16.64 4.77
C LYS A 2 2.30 15.31 4.17
N ILE A 3 1.86 15.05 2.94
CA ILE A 3 2.21 13.82 2.23
C ILE A 3 3.56 13.96 1.55
N GLN A 4 4.40 12.94 1.74
CA GLN A 4 5.65 12.78 1.01
C GLN A 4 5.45 11.74 -0.09
N GLU A 5 5.77 12.10 -1.33
CA GLU A 5 5.64 11.21 -2.48
C GLU A 5 7.01 10.71 -2.94
N LEU A 6 7.08 9.45 -3.37
CA LEU A 6 8.27 8.85 -3.94
C LEU A 6 7.90 7.75 -4.93
N GLU A 7 8.87 7.39 -5.77
CA GLU A 7 8.75 6.30 -6.73
C GLU A 7 9.70 5.17 -6.35
N TYR A 8 9.19 3.94 -6.42
CA TYR A 8 9.98 2.72 -6.27
C TYR A 8 9.97 1.97 -7.60
N ARG A 9 11.14 1.51 -8.05
CA ARG A 9 11.26 0.70 -9.26
C ARG A 9 11.52 -0.74 -8.86
N GLY A 10 10.75 -1.65 -9.42
CA GLY A 10 10.85 -3.08 -9.14
C GLY A 10 10.54 -3.91 -10.37
N ILE A 11 10.69 -5.22 -10.22
CA ILE A 11 10.41 -6.21 -11.26
C ILE A 11 9.17 -6.98 -10.80
N ASN A 12 8.19 -7.14 -11.68
CA ASN A 12 7.01 -7.95 -11.40
C ASN A 12 7.21 -9.43 -11.73
N LEU A 13 6.17 -10.25 -11.52
CA LEU A 13 6.21 -11.70 -11.78
C LEU A 13 6.48 -12.08 -13.24
N MET A 14 6.38 -11.14 -14.19
CA MET A 14 6.62 -11.35 -15.61
C MET A 14 8.01 -10.85 -16.06
N ASP A 15 8.91 -10.60 -15.11
CA ASP A 15 10.24 -10.04 -15.33
C ASP A 15 10.24 -8.64 -15.99
N VAL A 16 9.14 -7.91 -15.85
CA VAL A 16 9.01 -6.55 -16.38
C VAL A 16 9.37 -5.53 -15.30
N VAL A 17 10.29 -4.63 -15.63
CA VAL A 17 10.61 -3.47 -14.79
C VAL A 17 9.47 -2.47 -14.87
N GLY A 18 8.92 -2.11 -13.71
CA GLY A 18 7.92 -1.06 -13.60
C GLY A 18 8.17 -0.12 -12.43
N THR A 19 7.20 0.75 -12.21
CA THR A 19 7.23 1.78 -11.17
C THR A 19 6.01 1.65 -10.27
N VAL A 20 6.25 1.75 -8.97
CA VAL A 20 5.26 1.85 -7.90
C VAL A 20 5.32 3.27 -7.37
N GLU A 21 4.16 3.94 -7.29
CA GLU A 21 4.07 5.25 -6.66
C GLU A 21 3.72 5.08 -5.18
N ILE A 22 4.42 5.79 -4.31
CA ILE A 22 4.28 5.68 -2.86
C ILE A 22 4.03 7.07 -2.28
N ALA A 23 3.01 7.17 -1.44
CA ALA A 23 2.67 8.38 -0.71
C ALA A 23 2.62 8.07 0.79
N ILE A 24 3.41 8.79 1.58
CA ILE A 24 3.54 8.57 3.03
C ILE A 24 2.83 9.71 3.75
N ASP A 25 1.83 9.36 4.55
CA ASP A 25 1.18 10.24 5.51
C ASP A 25 1.72 9.96 6.92
N ALA A 26 2.76 10.73 7.29
CA ALA A 26 3.43 10.59 8.58
C ALA A 26 2.51 10.94 9.77
N ASP A 27 1.55 11.85 9.58
CA ASP A 27 0.62 12.29 10.65
C ASP A 27 -0.28 11.11 11.10
N ARG A 28 -0.49 10.13 10.21
CA ARG A 28 -1.39 8.99 10.42
C ARG A 28 -0.71 7.64 10.41
N MET A 29 0.62 7.61 10.24
CA MET A 29 1.38 6.37 10.07
C MET A 29 0.84 5.52 8.91
N THR A 30 0.40 6.16 7.82
CA THR A 30 -0.20 5.48 6.67
C THR A 30 0.72 5.57 5.46
N VAL A 31 0.98 4.42 4.83
CA VAL A 31 1.69 4.33 3.56
C VAL A 31 0.72 3.90 2.47
N HIS A 32 0.53 4.79 1.50
CA HIS A 32 -0.28 4.56 0.32
C HIS A 32 0.61 4.05 -0.81
N VAL A 33 0.23 2.93 -1.42
CA VAL A 33 0.99 2.24 -2.46
C VAL A 33 0.11 2.09 -3.69
N PHE A 34 0.45 2.79 -4.77
CA PHE A 34 -0.24 2.65 -6.05
C PHE A 34 0.59 1.81 -7.00
N ASP A 35 0.07 0.63 -7.31
CA ASP A 35 0.74 -0.37 -8.13
C ASP A 35 -0.24 -0.99 -9.13
N THR A 36 -0.09 -0.60 -10.40
CA THR A 36 -0.88 -1.16 -11.51
C THR A 36 -0.14 -2.29 -12.24
N GLN A 37 1.11 -2.57 -11.86
CA GLN A 37 2.00 -3.50 -12.56
C GLN A 37 2.28 -4.78 -11.74
N GLN A 38 1.63 -4.93 -10.58
CA GLN A 38 1.74 -6.09 -9.69
C GLN A 38 3.18 -6.37 -9.27
N ILE A 39 3.91 -5.30 -8.92
CA ILE A 39 5.30 -5.37 -8.44
C ILE A 39 5.32 -5.66 -6.94
N VAL A 40 4.45 -5.01 -6.17
CA VAL A 40 4.34 -5.11 -4.72
C VAL A 40 2.90 -5.32 -4.24
N GLU A 41 1.98 -5.50 -5.18
CA GLU A 41 0.58 -5.81 -4.89
C GLU A 41 0.49 -7.06 -3.97
N PRO A 42 -0.42 -7.06 -2.97
CA PRO A 42 -0.67 -8.24 -2.16
C PRO A 42 -1.19 -9.42 -2.99
N GLU A 43 -0.74 -10.62 -2.66
CA GLU A 43 -1.01 -11.85 -3.40
C GLU A 43 -2.10 -12.68 -2.73
N TYR A 44 -2.87 -13.41 -3.53
CA TYR A 44 -3.91 -14.30 -3.02
C TYR A 44 -3.34 -15.70 -2.72
N HIS A 45 -3.39 -16.12 -1.46
CA HIS A 45 -3.04 -17.47 -1.06
C HIS A 45 -4.24 -18.42 -1.17
N PHE A 46 -4.19 -19.35 -2.12
CA PHE A 46 -5.28 -20.31 -2.37
C PHE A 46 -5.57 -21.25 -1.19
N GLN A 47 -4.55 -21.59 -0.39
CA GLN A 47 -4.70 -22.51 0.75
C GLN A 47 -5.49 -21.86 1.90
N THR A 48 -5.14 -20.62 2.25
CA THR A 48 -5.78 -19.87 3.33
C THR A 48 -6.99 -19.06 2.86
N LYS A 49 -7.19 -18.98 1.53
CA LYS A 49 -8.23 -18.16 0.87
C LYS A 49 -8.17 -16.69 1.26
N SER A 50 -6.99 -16.18 1.57
CA SER A 50 -6.75 -14.82 2.04
C SER A 50 -5.66 -14.13 1.23
N TYR A 51 -5.66 -12.80 1.25
CA TYR A 51 -4.55 -12.02 0.69
C TYR A 51 -3.44 -11.86 1.72
N THR A 52 -2.20 -11.91 1.27
CA THR A 52 -1.00 -11.70 2.10
C THR A 52 -0.05 -10.72 1.41
N LEU A 53 0.90 -10.20 2.17
CA LEU A 53 1.97 -9.36 1.64
C LEU A 53 2.88 -10.19 0.70
N SER A 54 3.22 -9.61 -0.45
CA SER A 54 4.04 -10.27 -1.48
C SER A 54 5.54 -10.13 -1.19
N GLU A 55 6.36 -10.95 -1.86
CA GLU A 55 7.82 -10.82 -1.77
C GLU A 55 8.29 -9.43 -2.23
N GLY A 56 7.66 -8.89 -3.29
CA GLY A 56 7.94 -7.55 -3.79
C GLY A 56 7.67 -6.47 -2.76
N PHE A 57 6.60 -6.62 -1.97
CA PHE A 57 6.33 -5.73 -0.84
C PHE A 57 7.46 -5.74 0.19
N PHE A 58 7.95 -6.91 0.62
CA PHE A 58 9.01 -6.98 1.62
C PHE A 58 10.30 -6.29 1.16
N LYS A 59 10.65 -6.42 -0.14
CA LYS A 59 11.78 -5.70 -0.73
C LYS A 59 11.59 -4.18 -0.67
N LEU A 60 10.41 -3.70 -1.03
CA LEU A 60 10.04 -2.29 -0.92
C LEU A 60 10.08 -1.80 0.54
N ALA A 61 9.53 -2.57 1.48
CA ALA A 61 9.49 -2.22 2.90
C ALA A 61 10.91 -2.06 3.49
N ILE A 62 11.84 -2.96 3.13
CA ILE A 62 13.25 -2.84 3.52
C ILE A 62 13.85 -1.53 3.00
N VAL A 63 13.60 -1.19 1.73
CA VAL A 63 14.12 0.04 1.12
C VAL A 63 13.50 1.28 1.77
N LEU A 64 12.21 1.26 2.08
CA LEU A 64 11.51 2.35 2.74
C LEU A 64 11.99 2.58 4.17
N LYS A 65 12.13 1.51 4.97
CA LYS A 65 12.62 1.58 6.36
C LYS A 65 14.00 2.23 6.47
N GLN A 66 14.83 2.13 5.43
CA GLN A 66 16.15 2.75 5.39
C GLN A 66 16.11 4.26 5.06
N LYS A 67 14.97 4.81 4.61
CA LYS A 67 14.86 6.23 4.25
C LYS A 67 14.84 7.11 5.50
N GLN A 68 15.38 8.32 5.35
CA GLN A 68 15.50 9.30 6.44
C GLN A 68 14.15 9.83 6.97
N PHE A 69 13.04 9.49 6.33
CA PHE A 69 11.70 9.90 6.78
C PHE A 69 11.21 9.07 7.98
N PHE A 70 11.83 7.92 8.25
CA PHE A 70 11.44 6.96 9.30
C PHE A 70 12.47 6.85 10.43
N LEU A 71 13.10 7.96 10.81
CA LEU A 71 14.21 7.96 11.79
C LEU A 71 13.82 7.46 13.18
N GLU A 72 12.57 7.64 13.59
CA GLU A 72 12.06 7.27 14.92
C GLU A 72 11.82 5.77 15.10
N SER A 73 11.76 5.01 14.01
CA SER A 73 11.38 3.59 13.98
C SER A 73 12.51 2.67 13.46
N LYS A 74 13.76 3.14 13.54
CA LYS A 74 14.93 2.42 13.01
C LYS A 74 15.28 1.15 13.78
N ASP A 75 15.06 1.15 15.10
CA ASP A 75 15.47 0.06 16.00
C ASP A 75 14.51 -1.14 15.99
N GLU A 76 13.33 -0.97 15.42
CA GLU A 76 12.36 -2.05 15.23
C GLU A 76 12.86 -3.05 14.20
N ASN A 77 12.50 -4.32 14.35
CA ASN A 77 12.69 -5.27 13.25
C ASN A 77 11.71 -4.96 12.10
N LEU A 78 11.91 -5.59 10.94
CA LEU A 78 11.10 -5.27 9.75
C LEU A 78 9.61 -5.54 9.95
N GLU A 79 9.24 -6.63 10.61
CA GLU A 79 7.85 -7.02 10.85
C GLU A 79 7.15 -6.01 11.79
N GLN A 80 7.80 -5.66 12.90
CA GLN A 80 7.31 -4.64 13.82
C GLN A 80 7.09 -3.30 13.12
N TRP A 81 8.06 -2.90 12.29
CA TRP A 81 7.97 -1.66 11.52
C TRP A 81 6.80 -1.68 10.52
N ILE A 82 6.60 -2.81 9.83
CA ILE A 82 5.47 -3.01 8.93
C ILE A 82 4.15 -2.87 9.71
N ASP A 83 4.03 -3.51 10.87
CA ASP A 83 2.79 -3.54 11.66
C ASP A 83 2.45 -2.21 12.35
N LEU A 84 3.44 -1.34 12.56
CA LEU A 84 3.24 0.02 13.06
C LEU A 84 2.62 0.97 12.03
N HIS A 85 2.68 0.60 10.76
CA HIS A 85 2.12 1.40 9.68
C HIS A 85 0.86 0.74 9.12
N THR A 86 -0.12 1.57 8.76
CA THR A 86 -1.23 1.13 7.93
C THR A 86 -0.79 1.20 6.46
N TRP A 87 -0.91 0.10 5.73
CA TRP A 87 -0.56 0.04 4.33
C TRP A 87 -1.82 -0.03 3.48
N ILE A 88 -1.96 0.88 2.52
CA ILE A 88 -3.12 0.95 1.63
C ILE A 88 -2.63 0.75 0.20
N PHE A 89 -2.99 -0.38 -0.38
CA PHE A 89 -2.65 -0.78 -1.73
C PHE A 89 -3.79 -0.46 -2.70
N TYR A 90 -3.52 0.44 -3.65
CA TYR A 90 -4.39 0.76 -4.76
C TYR A 90 -3.99 -0.15 -5.93
N CYS A 91 -4.77 -1.20 -6.13
CA CYS A 91 -4.37 -2.39 -6.88
C CYS A 91 -4.79 -2.33 -8.35
N SER A 92 -4.10 -3.12 -9.18
CA SER A 92 -4.32 -3.20 -10.63
C SER A 92 -5.74 -3.63 -11.03
N ASN A 93 -6.41 -4.43 -10.22
CA ASN A 93 -7.76 -4.93 -10.45
C ASN A 93 -8.87 -3.99 -9.96
N GLN A 94 -8.58 -2.70 -9.77
CA GLN A 94 -9.53 -1.71 -9.25
C GLN A 94 -10.08 -2.09 -7.87
N SER A 95 -9.25 -2.72 -7.03
CA SER A 95 -9.53 -2.95 -5.61
C SER A 95 -8.61 -2.12 -4.73
N ILE A 96 -9.01 -1.92 -3.49
CA ILE A 96 -8.15 -1.39 -2.44
C ILE A 96 -7.92 -2.50 -1.43
N LYS A 97 -6.66 -2.77 -1.10
CA LYS A 97 -6.30 -3.70 -0.03
C LYS A 97 -5.66 -2.91 1.09
N LYS A 98 -6.10 -3.13 2.32
CA LYS A 98 -5.58 -2.46 3.51
C LYS A 98 -4.93 -3.52 4.40
N TYR A 99 -3.66 -3.33 4.72
CA TYR A 99 -2.94 -4.12 5.71
C TYR A 99 -2.65 -3.29 6.95
N GLY A 100 -2.91 -3.85 8.12
CA GLY A 100 -2.53 -3.26 9.40
C GLY A 100 -2.75 -4.25 10.53
N GLN A 101 -1.86 -4.22 11.53
CA GLN A 101 -1.93 -5.11 12.70
C GLN A 101 -2.00 -6.61 12.33
N GLY A 102 -1.26 -7.04 11.31
CA GLY A 102 -1.25 -8.44 10.86
C GLY A 102 -2.43 -8.88 9.98
N GLU A 103 -3.42 -8.01 9.75
CA GLU A 103 -4.62 -8.37 9.00
C GLU A 103 -4.73 -7.64 7.65
N MET A 104 -5.28 -8.34 6.65
CA MET A 104 -5.56 -7.81 5.33
C MET A 104 -7.06 -7.68 5.10
N THR A 105 -7.54 -6.47 4.87
CA THR A 105 -8.92 -6.17 4.45
C THR A 105 -8.96 -5.81 2.97
N VAL A 106 -9.95 -6.32 2.25
CA VAL A 106 -10.13 -6.02 0.81
C VAL A 106 -11.42 -5.25 0.61
N ILE A 107 -11.30 -4.13 -0.09
CA ILE A 107 -12.42 -3.26 -0.46
C ILE A 107 -12.57 -3.34 -1.98
N GLN A 108 -13.72 -3.85 -2.40
CA GLN A 108 -14.03 -4.06 -3.82
C GLN A 108 -14.51 -2.77 -4.47
N LYS A 109 -14.43 -2.72 -5.82
CA LYS A 109 -14.80 -1.54 -6.62
C LYS A 109 -16.18 -0.99 -6.27
N GLU A 110 -17.14 -1.88 -6.09
CA GLU A 110 -18.54 -1.55 -5.82
C GLU A 110 -18.70 -0.83 -4.48
N GLN A 111 -17.87 -1.17 -3.49
CA GLN A 111 -17.94 -0.61 -2.13
C GLN A 111 -17.37 0.81 -2.11
N PHE A 112 -16.22 1.04 -2.74
CA PHE A 112 -15.62 2.39 -2.71
C PHE A 112 -16.19 3.35 -3.75
N LYS A 113 -16.87 2.86 -4.80
CA LYS A 113 -17.65 3.74 -5.71
C LYS A 113 -18.66 4.59 -4.95
N GLN A 114 -19.27 4.03 -3.90
CA GLN A 114 -20.23 4.74 -3.04
C GLN A 114 -19.57 5.85 -2.21
N TRP A 115 -18.26 5.76 -1.96
CA TRP A 115 -17.48 6.74 -1.20
C TRP A 115 -16.99 7.90 -2.07
N ILE A 116 -16.90 7.72 -3.39
CA ILE A 116 -16.55 8.82 -4.31
C ILE A 116 -17.54 9.98 -4.17
N ASP A 117 -18.81 9.67 -3.90
CA ASP A 117 -19.87 10.64 -3.74
C ASP A 117 -20.03 11.13 -2.28
N GLN A 118 -19.25 10.58 -1.34
CA GLN A 118 -19.25 10.92 0.10
C GLN A 118 -17.82 11.23 0.57
N PRO A 119 -17.33 12.48 0.40
CA PRO A 119 -15.93 12.83 0.63
C PRO A 119 -15.42 12.50 2.04
N GLU A 120 -16.29 12.49 3.06
CA GLU A 120 -15.95 12.11 4.44
C GLU A 120 -15.53 10.63 4.56
N ALA A 121 -16.12 9.72 3.77
CA ALA A 121 -15.75 8.31 3.74
C ALA A 121 -14.38 8.06 3.06
N SER A 122 -13.89 9.04 2.31
CA SER A 122 -12.60 8.96 1.60
C SER A 122 -11.42 9.54 2.39
N LEU A 123 -11.68 10.14 3.56
CA LEU A 123 -10.66 10.87 4.33
C LEU A 123 -9.45 10.01 4.69
N GLU A 124 -9.61 8.69 4.83
CA GLU A 124 -8.53 7.74 5.12
C GLU A 124 -7.65 7.43 3.90
N TYR A 125 -8.13 7.66 2.67
CA TYR A 125 -7.46 7.30 1.43
C TYR A 125 -6.76 8.52 0.81
N TYR A 126 -5.64 8.28 0.13
CA TYR A 126 -4.97 9.32 -0.61
C TYR A 126 -5.76 9.69 -1.88
N PRO A 127 -6.33 10.92 -1.99
CA PRO A 127 -7.26 11.25 -3.07
C PRO A 127 -6.67 11.10 -4.47
N LYS A 128 -5.38 11.40 -4.64
CA LYS A 128 -4.67 11.28 -5.93
C LYS A 128 -4.70 9.84 -6.46
N TYR A 129 -4.49 8.85 -5.61
CA TYR A 129 -4.52 7.43 -6.02
C TYR A 129 -5.94 6.90 -6.10
N PHE A 130 -6.79 7.28 -5.15
CA PHE A 130 -8.18 6.86 -5.11
C PHE A 130 -8.95 7.26 -6.37
N LEU A 131 -8.82 8.51 -6.83
CA LEU A 131 -9.51 9.00 -8.03
C LEU A 131 -9.03 8.34 -9.32
N ARG A 132 -7.88 7.68 -9.33
CA ARG A 132 -7.33 6.94 -10.48
C ARG A 132 -7.85 5.51 -10.58
N LEU A 133 -8.51 5.00 -9.54
CA LEU A 133 -9.18 3.67 -9.57
C LEU A 133 -10.55 3.69 -10.27
N LYS A 134 -10.94 4.81 -10.90
CA LYS A 134 -12.21 4.98 -11.62
C LYS A 134 -12.29 4.08 -12.85
#